data_AF-A0A173RJ88-F1
#
_entry.id   AF-A0A173RJ88-F1
#
_cell.length_a   1.000
_cell.length_b   1.000
_cell.length_c   1.000
_cell.angle_alpha   90.00
_cell.angle_beta   90.00
_cell.angle_gamma   90.00
#
_symmetry.space_group_name_H-M   'P 1'
#
loop_
_entity.id
_entity.type
_entity.pdbx_description
1 polymer ?
#
loop_
_entity_poly.entity_id
_entity_poly.type
_entity_poly.pdbx_seq_one_letter_code
_entity_poly.pdbx_strand_id
1 'polypeptide(L)'
;MMKCIYCGEELKEGSLYCPKCGKAVQIVPDYNIYDDDYLNQVLTEESQKISSSGPDRNKKPAPAETKHPGKKHLDPRQKKIIFLVLGIVCVLIFALLILGAAIRSNHANSFDYQVGLAEKAQKAGDTKNAIACYENALALDKNSIEVRLALAELYTEENDYDSALVLYQEVIRADRKNRQACKGLIAIYEKQNNTDAILSLSKAVDDSLKDLFADYQVEGPQFSLKSGSFENAQILQMLSTKGYEIYYTVDGSDPKERGLRYTEPVKLDENNKTYTVKAVCKNEKGIYSEVTEASYKILIPAPDEPIVSPDGGDFGMETSVTVTVPDGCSAYYTWDGSTPTAASQRYTQPIKVPEGNNILSVVIIDHTTKLCSDVYRGNFIYYSQDYTAEDDIDDPADNAEE
;
A
#
# COMPACT_ATOMS: atom_id res chain seq x y z
N MET A 1 -15.83 47.92 -29.64
CA MET A 1 -15.46 47.74 -28.21
C MET A 1 -14.71 46.44 -28.07
N MET A 2 -13.41 46.50 -27.74
CA MET A 2 -12.58 45.31 -27.55
C MET A 2 -12.78 44.77 -26.13
N LYS A 3 -13.00 43.47 -25.98
CA LYS A 3 -13.09 42.78 -24.68
C LYS A 3 -11.86 41.92 -24.47
N CYS A 4 -11.39 41.84 -23.24
CA CYS A 4 -10.23 41.00 -22.90
C CYS A 4 -10.57 39.52 -23.11
N ILE A 5 -9.79 38.80 -23.91
CA ILE A 5 -10.01 37.37 -24.20
C ILE A 5 -9.86 36.46 -22.97
N TYR A 6 -9.18 36.93 -21.92
CA TYR A 6 -8.94 36.13 -20.71
C TYR A 6 -9.96 36.36 -19.59
N CYS A 7 -10.61 37.53 -19.54
CA CYS A 7 -11.52 37.86 -18.43
C CYS A 7 -12.83 38.54 -18.84
N GLY A 8 -13.01 38.83 -20.13
CA GLY A 8 -14.24 39.40 -20.69
C GLY A 8 -14.47 40.89 -20.41
N GLU A 9 -13.60 41.54 -19.64
CA GLU A 9 -13.71 42.96 -19.28
C GLU A 9 -13.51 43.87 -20.50
N GLU A 10 -14.25 44.98 -20.55
CA GLU A 10 -14.17 45.95 -21.64
C GLU A 10 -12.87 46.75 -21.55
N LEU A 11 -12.13 46.79 -22.67
CA LEU A 11 -10.85 47.48 -22.78
C LEU A 11 -11.09 48.88 -23.37
N LYS A 12 -10.56 49.90 -22.71
CA LYS A 12 -10.51 51.26 -23.26
C LYS A 12 -9.52 51.29 -24.44
N GLU A 13 -9.86 52.03 -25.49
CA GLU A 13 -9.00 52.18 -26.68
C GLU A 13 -7.59 52.66 -26.29
N GLY A 14 -6.56 52.00 -26.83
CA GLY A 14 -5.15 52.29 -26.54
C GLY A 14 -4.56 51.58 -25.30
N SER A 15 -5.30 50.71 -24.61
CA SER A 15 -4.79 49.98 -23.43
C SER A 15 -3.90 48.80 -23.82
N LEU A 16 -2.62 48.81 -23.44
CA LEU A 16 -1.66 47.71 -23.68
C LEU A 16 -1.84 46.51 -22.74
N TYR A 17 -2.48 46.72 -21.59
CA TYR A 17 -2.72 45.68 -20.58
C TYR A 17 -4.17 45.76 -20.08
N CYS A 18 -4.75 44.61 -19.75
CA CYS A 18 -6.09 44.56 -19.17
C CYS A 18 -6.05 45.06 -17.70
N PRO A 19 -6.88 46.06 -17.33
CA PRO A 19 -6.86 46.64 -15.98
C PRO A 19 -7.33 45.67 -14.88
N LYS A 20 -8.04 44.60 -15.24
CA LYS A 20 -8.59 43.64 -14.27
C LYS A 20 -7.69 42.43 -14.03
N CYS A 21 -7.11 41.86 -15.09
CA CYS A 21 -6.29 40.65 -14.98
C CYS A 21 -4.79 40.88 -15.22
N GLY A 22 -4.37 42.10 -15.58
CA GLY A 22 -2.97 42.48 -15.73
C GLY A 22 -2.25 41.90 -16.97
N LYS A 23 -2.92 41.08 -17.79
CA LYS A 23 -2.32 40.47 -18.99
C LYS A 23 -2.27 41.46 -20.16
N ALA A 24 -1.20 41.36 -20.95
CA ALA A 24 -1.00 42.18 -22.15
C ALA A 24 -2.09 41.88 -23.20
N VAL A 25 -2.62 42.93 -23.82
CA VAL A 25 -3.63 42.83 -24.88
C VAL A 25 -2.91 42.55 -26.19
N GLN A 26 -3.07 41.35 -26.76
CA GLN A 26 -2.57 41.04 -28.09
C GLN A 26 -3.56 41.57 -29.13
N ILE A 27 -3.13 42.59 -29.89
CA ILE A 27 -3.87 43.11 -31.05
C ILE A 27 -3.31 42.39 -32.28
N VAL A 28 -4.09 41.48 -32.85
CA VAL A 28 -3.79 40.87 -34.15
C VAL A 28 -4.37 41.81 -35.22
N PRO A 29 -3.60 42.22 -36.25
CA PRO A 29 -4.17 42.95 -37.37
C PRO A 29 -5.18 42.04 -38.10
N ASP A 30 -6.39 42.53 -38.32
CA ASP A 30 -7.43 41.81 -39.07
C ASP A 30 -6.92 41.50 -40.49
N TYR A 31 -6.67 40.23 -40.77
CA TYR A 31 -6.44 39.75 -42.13
C TYR A 31 -7.78 39.77 -42.87
N ASN A 32 -7.87 40.59 -43.91
CA ASN A 32 -9.06 40.76 -44.74
C ASN A 32 -9.20 39.55 -45.69
N ILE A 33 -10.34 38.87 -45.64
CA ILE A 33 -10.58 37.57 -46.31
C ILE A 33 -10.87 37.68 -47.83
N TYR A 34 -10.54 38.83 -48.45
CA TYR A 34 -10.92 39.14 -49.84
C TYR A 34 -9.73 39.23 -50.83
N ASP A 35 -8.50 38.96 -50.40
CA ASP A 35 -7.32 39.02 -51.29
C ASP A 35 -7.08 37.74 -52.12
N ASP A 36 -7.84 36.66 -51.88
CA ASP A 36 -7.71 35.39 -52.61
C ASP A 36 -8.38 35.40 -54.01
N ASP A 37 -9.39 36.26 -54.24
CA ASP A 37 -10.12 36.31 -55.52
C ASP A 37 -9.31 36.98 -56.64
N TYR A 38 -8.44 37.95 -56.32
CA TYR A 38 -7.60 38.62 -57.32
C TYR A 38 -6.48 37.70 -57.82
N LEU A 39 -5.93 36.85 -56.95
CA LEU A 39 -4.86 35.92 -57.30
C LEU A 39 -5.38 34.76 -58.17
N ASN A 40 -6.60 34.29 -57.92
CA ASN A 40 -7.22 33.21 -58.70
C ASN A 40 -7.70 33.66 -60.09
N GLN A 41 -8.08 34.94 -60.28
CA GLN A 41 -8.41 35.49 -61.59
C GLN A 41 -7.19 35.58 -62.53
N VAL A 42 -6.03 35.99 -62.01
CA VAL A 42 -4.80 36.08 -62.81
C VAL A 42 -4.30 34.69 -63.24
N LEU A 43 -4.45 33.67 -62.38
CA LEU A 43 -4.02 32.29 -62.66
C LEU A 43 -4.94 31.55 -63.65
N THR A 44 -6.22 31.95 -63.74
CA THR A 44 -7.20 31.34 -64.66
C THR A 44 -7.13 31.95 -66.07
N GLU A 45 -6.73 33.22 -66.21
CA GLU A 45 -6.49 33.85 -67.52
C GLU A 45 -5.24 33.31 -68.26
N GLU A 46 -4.21 32.86 -67.52
CA GLU A 46 -3.00 32.28 -68.12
C GLU A 46 -3.17 30.81 -68.52
N SER A 47 -3.99 30.05 -67.79
CA SER A 47 -4.20 28.62 -68.07
C SER A 47 -5.15 28.33 -69.25
N GLN A 48 -6.01 29.28 -69.63
CA GLN A 48 -6.91 29.15 -70.79
C GLN A 48 -6.32 29.54 -72.15
N LYS A 49 -5.09 30.08 -72.22
CA LYS A 49 -4.37 30.32 -73.50
C LYS A 49 -3.55 29.12 -73.99
N ILE A 50 -3.45 28.05 -73.20
CA ILE A 50 -2.66 26.84 -73.52
C ILE A 50 -3.56 25.60 -73.54
N SER A 51 -4.71 25.67 -74.20
CA SER A 51 -5.40 24.44 -74.65
C SER A 51 -6.55 24.76 -75.61
N SER A 52 -6.54 24.07 -76.77
CA SER A 52 -7.57 23.96 -77.80
C SER A 52 -7.59 25.02 -78.94
N SER A 53 -6.96 24.66 -80.06
CA SER A 53 -7.61 24.65 -81.38
C SER A 53 -6.74 23.91 -82.39
N GLY A 54 -7.16 22.71 -82.80
CA GLY A 54 -6.70 22.10 -84.04
C GLY A 54 -7.66 22.44 -85.18
N PRO A 55 -7.18 22.47 -86.43
CA PRO A 55 -8.03 22.05 -87.54
C PRO A 55 -7.36 21.07 -88.51
N ASP A 56 -8.23 20.33 -89.17
CA ASP A 56 -8.01 19.25 -90.13
C ASP A 56 -7.77 19.77 -91.58
N ARG A 57 -7.12 18.94 -92.41
CA ARG A 57 -7.06 18.90 -93.90
C ARG A 57 -6.10 19.80 -94.71
N ASN A 58 -5.09 19.11 -95.27
CA ASN A 58 -4.67 19.07 -96.69
C ASN A 58 -4.62 20.37 -97.54
N LYS A 59 -3.39 20.86 -97.84
CA LYS A 59 -2.87 21.21 -99.20
C LYS A 59 -1.46 21.82 -99.12
N LYS A 60 -0.51 21.30 -99.91
CA LYS A 60 0.73 22.02 -100.31
C LYS A 60 0.36 23.09 -101.35
N PRO A 61 1.04 24.27 -101.36
CA PRO A 61 2.20 24.47 -102.25
C PRO A 61 3.36 25.30 -101.63
N ALA A 62 4.42 25.45 -102.43
CA ALA A 62 5.80 25.88 -102.10
C ALA A 62 6.02 27.44 -102.06
N PRO A 63 7.27 27.94 -102.10
CA PRO A 63 7.97 28.66 -101.03
C PRO A 63 7.90 30.21 -101.14
N ALA A 64 8.07 30.91 -100.01
CA ALA A 64 8.32 32.35 -99.99
C ALA A 64 9.39 32.73 -98.95
N GLU A 65 10.47 33.35 -99.42
CA GLU A 65 11.53 33.96 -98.64
C GLU A 65 11.03 35.15 -97.81
N THR A 66 11.55 35.37 -96.59
CA THR A 66 11.97 36.70 -96.10
C THR A 66 12.62 36.68 -94.68
N LYS A 67 13.92 37.00 -94.67
CA LYS A 67 14.75 37.79 -93.73
C LYS A 67 14.54 37.72 -92.19
N HIS A 68 15.58 37.22 -91.51
CA HIS A 68 15.85 37.39 -90.06
C HIS A 68 16.28 38.82 -89.68
N PRO A 69 15.86 39.38 -88.53
CA PRO A 69 16.48 40.56 -87.94
C PRO A 69 17.69 40.17 -87.07
N GLY A 70 18.76 40.96 -87.19
CA GLY A 70 20.11 40.66 -86.72
C GLY A 70 20.33 40.57 -85.20
N LYS A 71 21.24 39.68 -84.83
CA LYS A 71 21.84 39.58 -83.49
C LYS A 71 22.68 40.83 -83.22
N LYS A 72 22.35 41.61 -82.18
CA LYS A 72 23.25 42.65 -81.65
C LYS A 72 24.49 41.97 -81.08
N HIS A 73 25.64 42.32 -81.63
CA HIS A 73 26.93 41.70 -81.34
C HIS A 73 27.50 42.30 -80.04
N LEU A 74 27.27 41.64 -78.89
CA LEU A 74 27.95 41.99 -77.63
C LEU A 74 29.45 41.70 -77.73
N ASP A 75 30.26 42.67 -77.31
CA ASP A 75 31.73 42.62 -77.35
C ASP A 75 32.29 41.42 -76.56
N PRO A 76 33.38 40.79 -77.05
CA PRO A 76 33.96 39.59 -76.43
C PRO A 76 34.47 39.82 -75.00
N ARG A 77 34.80 41.08 -74.62
CA ARG A 77 35.17 41.46 -73.25
C ARG A 77 33.96 41.53 -72.31
N GLN A 78 32.81 42.05 -72.77
CA GLN A 78 31.58 42.12 -71.97
C GLN A 78 30.98 40.74 -71.71
N LYS A 79 31.06 39.81 -72.68
CA LYS A 79 30.65 38.41 -72.46
C LYS A 79 31.47 37.73 -71.38
N LYS A 80 32.79 37.94 -71.34
CA LYS A 80 33.66 37.38 -70.29
C LYS A 80 33.29 37.90 -68.89
N ILE A 81 32.99 39.20 -68.76
CA ILE A 81 32.55 39.79 -67.48
C ILE A 81 31.18 39.23 -67.07
N ILE A 82 30.23 39.11 -68.00
CA ILE A 82 28.90 38.54 -67.71
C ILE A 82 29.02 37.07 -67.28
N PHE A 83 29.84 36.25 -67.94
CA PHE A 83 30.08 34.86 -67.52
C PHE A 83 30.77 34.76 -66.16
N LEU A 84 31.66 35.69 -65.83
CA LEU A 84 32.37 35.72 -64.54
C LEU A 84 31.44 36.15 -63.40
N VAL A 85 30.61 37.18 -63.62
CA VAL A 85 29.57 37.62 -62.67
C VAL A 85 28.49 36.54 -62.51
N LEU A 86 28.04 35.92 -63.60
CA LEU A 86 27.08 34.82 -63.55
C LEU A 86 27.63 33.60 -62.80
N GLY A 87 28.92 33.29 -62.98
CA GLY A 87 29.61 32.25 -62.21
C GLY A 87 29.65 32.55 -60.72
N ILE A 88 29.97 33.78 -60.32
CA ILE A 88 29.97 34.21 -58.90
C ILE A 88 28.55 34.16 -58.32
N VAL A 89 27.54 34.62 -59.06
CA VAL A 89 26.14 34.56 -58.64
C VAL A 89 25.66 33.11 -58.50
N CYS A 90 26.01 32.21 -59.42
CA CYS A 90 25.71 30.79 -59.30
C CYS A 90 26.37 30.16 -58.08
N VAL A 91 27.63 30.51 -57.77
CA VAL A 91 28.33 30.03 -56.56
C VAL A 91 27.66 30.56 -55.29
N LEU A 92 27.21 31.82 -55.27
CA LEU A 92 26.46 32.38 -54.13
C LEU A 92 25.09 31.73 -53.95
N ILE A 93 24.37 31.44 -55.02
CA ILE A 93 23.09 30.70 -54.96
C ILE A 93 23.33 29.28 -54.44
N PHE A 94 24.37 28.61 -54.93
CA PHE A 94 24.74 27.27 -54.46
C PHE A 94 25.15 27.29 -52.98
N ALA A 95 25.91 28.30 -52.55
CA ALA A 95 26.26 28.51 -51.15
C ALA A 95 25.03 28.77 -50.28
N LEU A 96 24.06 29.57 -50.73
CA LEU A 96 22.80 29.81 -50.02
C LEU A 96 21.92 28.56 -49.97
N LEU A 97 21.91 27.73 -51.00
CA LEU A 97 21.21 26.45 -51.00
C LEU A 97 21.85 25.45 -50.02
N ILE A 98 23.19 25.40 -49.98
CA ILE A 98 23.93 24.58 -49.00
C ILE A 98 23.69 25.11 -47.58
N LEU A 99 23.73 26.43 -47.38
CA LEU A 99 23.46 27.05 -46.08
C LEU A 99 22.00 26.82 -45.65
N GLY A 100 21.04 26.92 -46.58
CA GLY A 100 19.64 26.62 -46.34
C GLY A 100 19.41 25.14 -46.03
N ALA A 101 20.10 24.23 -46.71
CA ALA A 101 20.08 22.80 -46.40
C ALA A 101 20.72 22.49 -45.04
N ALA A 102 21.83 23.15 -44.71
CA ALA A 102 22.51 23.01 -43.42
C ALA A 102 21.65 23.54 -42.27
N ILE A 103 21.03 24.71 -42.43
CA ILE A 103 20.09 25.28 -41.45
C ILE A 103 18.89 24.35 -41.31
N ARG A 104 18.31 23.85 -42.41
CA ARG A 104 17.16 22.93 -42.38
C ARG A 104 17.52 21.60 -41.71
N SER A 105 18.70 21.05 -41.98
CA SER A 105 19.19 19.83 -41.32
C SER A 105 19.41 20.04 -39.82
N ASN A 106 19.95 21.20 -39.43
CA ASN A 106 20.16 21.55 -38.03
C ASN A 106 18.82 21.79 -37.31
N HIS A 107 17.85 22.42 -37.97
CA HIS A 107 16.51 22.65 -37.44
C HIS A 107 15.70 21.36 -37.34
N ALA A 108 15.85 20.45 -38.32
CA ALA A 108 15.25 19.12 -38.30
C ALA A 108 15.88 18.19 -37.24
N ASN A 109 17.08 18.51 -36.76
CA ASN A 109 17.76 17.80 -35.69
C ASN A 109 17.79 18.61 -34.38
N SER A 110 16.92 19.61 -34.25
CA SER A 110 16.74 20.34 -32.99
C SER A 110 15.90 19.51 -32.02
N PHE A 111 16.20 19.62 -30.72
CA PHE A 111 15.46 18.96 -29.66
C PHE A 111 13.96 19.26 -29.75
N ASP A 112 13.57 20.53 -29.78
CA ASP A 112 12.17 20.97 -29.82
C ASP A 112 11.43 20.45 -31.07
N TYR A 113 12.16 20.34 -32.19
CA TYR A 113 11.58 19.82 -33.43
C TYR A 113 11.30 18.31 -33.32
N GLN A 114 12.21 17.55 -32.74
CA GLN A 114 12.03 16.11 -32.51
C GLN A 114 10.88 15.85 -31.54
N VAL A 115 10.77 16.62 -30.45
CA VAL A 115 9.63 16.55 -29.51
C VAL A 115 8.31 16.86 -30.21
N GLY A 116 8.26 17.95 -30.99
CA GLY A 116 7.04 18.32 -31.71
C GLY A 116 6.59 17.29 -32.76
N LEU A 117 7.55 16.61 -33.42
CA LEU A 117 7.24 15.48 -34.30
C LEU A 117 6.69 14.29 -33.51
N ALA A 118 7.29 13.97 -32.37
CA ALA A 118 6.88 12.87 -31.51
C ALA A 118 5.44 13.04 -31.02
N GLU A 119 5.09 14.23 -30.51
CA GLU A 119 3.74 14.56 -30.07
C GLU A 119 2.71 14.46 -31.22
N LYS A 120 3.10 14.90 -32.43
CA LYS A 120 2.23 14.80 -33.60
C LYS A 120 2.00 13.35 -34.00
N ALA A 121 3.04 12.51 -33.96
CA ALA A 121 2.94 11.08 -34.20
C ALA A 121 2.06 10.39 -33.15
N GLN A 122 2.23 10.74 -31.87
CA GLN A 122 1.39 10.22 -30.77
C GLN A 122 -0.09 10.57 -30.97
N LYS A 123 -0.41 11.82 -31.33
CA LYS A 123 -1.78 12.25 -31.67
C LYS A 123 -2.36 11.51 -32.88
N ALA A 124 -1.51 11.05 -33.80
CA ALA A 124 -1.91 10.25 -34.94
C ALA A 124 -2.05 8.74 -34.62
N GLY A 125 -1.72 8.31 -33.39
CA GLY A 125 -1.68 6.90 -33.00
C GLY A 125 -0.49 6.13 -33.59
N ASP A 126 0.51 6.84 -34.12
CA ASP A 126 1.72 6.25 -34.69
C ASP A 126 2.80 6.10 -33.62
N THR A 127 2.61 5.11 -32.75
CA THR A 127 3.45 4.86 -31.58
C THR A 127 4.91 4.64 -31.95
N LYS A 128 5.19 3.92 -33.04
CA LYS A 128 6.57 3.61 -33.46
C LYS A 128 7.33 4.87 -33.87
N ASN A 129 6.70 5.75 -34.66
CA ASN A 129 7.35 7.00 -35.05
C ASN A 129 7.46 7.97 -33.86
N ALA A 130 6.50 7.95 -32.93
CA ALA A 130 6.59 8.74 -31.70
C ALA A 130 7.80 8.32 -30.85
N ILE A 131 7.98 7.01 -30.62
CA ILE A 131 9.14 6.46 -29.88
C ILE A 131 10.45 6.89 -30.55
N ALA A 132 10.60 6.68 -31.87
CA ALA A 132 11.82 7.03 -32.58
C ALA A 132 12.16 8.54 -32.48
N CYS A 133 11.15 9.41 -32.56
CA CYS A 133 11.35 10.86 -32.42
C CYS A 133 11.73 11.24 -30.99
N TYR A 134 11.12 10.64 -29.97
CA TYR A 134 11.50 10.87 -28.56
C TYR A 134 12.89 10.31 -28.22
N GLU A 135 13.29 9.16 -28.75
CA GLU A 135 14.66 8.62 -28.61
C GLU A 135 15.69 9.59 -29.21
N ASN A 136 15.41 10.14 -30.41
CA ASN A 136 16.26 11.16 -31.02
C ASN A 136 16.31 12.44 -30.17
N ALA A 137 15.18 12.88 -29.62
CA ALA A 137 15.14 14.02 -28.70
C ALA A 137 16.00 13.76 -27.45
N LEU A 138 15.90 12.57 -26.85
CA LEU A 138 16.67 12.19 -25.67
C LEU A 138 18.17 12.04 -25.97
N ALA A 139 18.55 11.68 -27.20
CA ALA A 139 19.94 11.67 -27.65
C ALA A 139 20.54 13.09 -27.72
N LEU A 140 19.72 14.10 -28.02
CA LEU A 140 20.11 15.51 -28.09
C LEU A 140 20.17 16.16 -26.70
N ASP A 141 19.15 15.93 -25.86
CA ASP A 141 19.15 16.32 -24.46
C ASP A 141 18.84 15.12 -23.56
N LYS A 142 19.92 14.57 -22.98
CA LYS A 142 19.87 13.42 -22.09
C LYS A 142 19.25 13.72 -20.73
N ASN A 143 18.96 14.97 -20.39
CA ASN A 143 18.46 15.33 -19.05
C ASN A 143 16.97 15.72 -19.05
N SER A 144 16.32 15.72 -20.21
CA SER A 144 14.89 16.03 -20.30
C SER A 144 14.04 14.99 -19.55
N ILE A 145 13.41 15.42 -18.45
CA ILE A 145 12.46 14.61 -17.67
C ILE A 145 11.17 14.38 -18.46
N GLU A 146 10.69 15.41 -19.16
CA GLU A 146 9.45 15.37 -19.94
C GLU A 146 9.52 14.32 -21.06
N VAL A 147 10.61 14.31 -21.83
CA VAL A 147 10.82 13.32 -22.90
C VAL A 147 10.97 11.92 -22.34
N ARG A 148 11.69 11.74 -21.21
CA ARG A 148 11.78 10.43 -20.56
C ARG A 148 10.42 9.91 -20.11
N LEU A 149 9.58 10.77 -19.52
CA LEU A 149 8.23 10.40 -19.10
C LEU A 149 7.37 9.98 -20.29
N ALA A 150 7.34 10.79 -21.34
CA ALA A 150 6.56 10.48 -22.55
C ALA A 150 7.02 9.17 -23.19
N LEU A 151 8.33 8.94 -23.27
CA LEU A 151 8.89 7.71 -23.82
C LEU A 151 8.59 6.50 -22.92
N ALA A 152 8.67 6.65 -21.60
CA ALA A 152 8.32 5.58 -20.65
C ALA A 152 6.83 5.19 -20.73
N GLU A 153 5.95 6.16 -20.91
CA GLU A 153 4.51 5.92 -21.13
C GLU A 153 4.28 5.12 -22.41
N LEU A 154 4.89 5.53 -23.53
CA LEU A 154 4.78 4.81 -24.81
C LEU A 154 5.32 3.38 -24.72
N TYR A 155 6.46 3.15 -24.06
CA TYR A 155 6.95 1.77 -23.84
C TYR A 155 6.01 0.97 -22.95
N THR A 156 5.36 1.61 -21.96
CA THR A 156 4.35 0.94 -21.13
C THR A 156 3.14 0.51 -21.96
N GLU A 157 2.69 1.36 -22.90
CA GLU A 157 1.58 1.04 -23.83
C GLU A 157 1.93 -0.12 -24.78
N GLU A 158 3.18 -0.18 -25.25
CA GLU A 158 3.70 -1.29 -26.07
C GLU A 158 4.01 -2.55 -25.25
N ASN A 159 3.83 -2.52 -23.93
CA ASN A 159 4.18 -3.58 -22.97
C ASN A 159 5.68 -3.90 -22.88
N ASP A 160 6.55 -3.00 -23.36
CA ASP A 160 8.00 -3.04 -23.10
C ASP A 160 8.27 -2.48 -21.70
N TYR A 161 7.92 -3.28 -20.70
CA TYR A 161 8.07 -2.89 -19.29
C TYR A 161 9.52 -2.73 -18.87
N ASP A 162 10.47 -3.44 -19.48
CA ASP A 162 11.88 -3.35 -19.14
C ASP A 162 12.42 -1.95 -19.50
N SER A 163 12.16 -1.48 -20.72
CA SER A 163 12.54 -0.13 -21.15
C SER A 163 11.80 0.95 -20.35
N ALA A 164 10.50 0.78 -20.10
CA ALA A 164 9.70 1.72 -19.32
C ALA A 164 10.21 1.86 -17.87
N LEU A 165 10.53 0.74 -17.21
CA LEU A 165 11.04 0.74 -15.83
C LEU A 165 12.34 1.53 -15.72
N VAL A 166 13.28 1.35 -16.65
CA VAL A 166 14.55 2.09 -16.66
C VAL A 166 14.29 3.60 -16.73
N LEU A 167 13.47 4.04 -17.67
CA LEU A 167 13.19 5.46 -17.86
C LEU A 167 12.45 6.08 -16.67
N TYR A 168 11.41 5.42 -16.13
CA TYR A 168 10.72 5.92 -14.96
C TYR A 168 11.62 5.97 -13.72
N GLN A 169 12.50 4.98 -13.54
CA GLN A 169 13.48 5.01 -12.44
C GLN A 169 14.48 6.15 -12.60
N GLU A 170 14.94 6.45 -13.82
CA GLU A 170 15.77 7.63 -14.08
C GLU A 170 15.05 8.93 -13.77
N VAL A 171 13.76 9.04 -14.12
CA VAL A 171 12.94 10.20 -13.76
C VAL A 171 12.85 10.35 -12.25
N ILE A 172 12.57 9.28 -11.49
CA ILE A 172 12.49 9.33 -10.02
C ILE A 172 13.84 9.67 -9.38
N ARG A 173 14.96 9.21 -9.96
CA ARG A 173 16.31 9.60 -9.50
C ARG A 173 16.58 11.09 -9.68
N ALA A 174 16.09 11.70 -10.77
CA ALA A 174 16.23 13.12 -11.04
C ALA A 174 15.24 13.99 -10.26
N ASP A 175 13.99 13.53 -10.14
CA ASP A 175 12.88 14.20 -9.45
C ASP A 175 12.08 13.18 -8.62
N ARG A 176 12.41 13.12 -7.33
CA ARG A 176 11.73 12.24 -6.36
C ARG A 176 10.26 12.60 -6.10
N LYS A 177 9.80 13.77 -6.56
CA LYS A 177 8.41 14.24 -6.44
C LYS A 177 7.59 13.98 -7.70
N ASN A 178 8.19 13.36 -8.72
CA ASN A 178 7.51 13.11 -9.98
C ASN A 178 6.39 12.08 -9.82
N ARG A 179 5.17 12.57 -9.64
CA ARG A 179 3.99 11.74 -9.39
C ARG A 179 3.66 10.83 -10.57
N GLN A 180 3.92 11.28 -11.79
CA GLN A 180 3.60 10.53 -13.01
C GLN A 180 4.52 9.30 -13.15
N ALA A 181 5.84 9.48 -13.02
CA ALA A 181 6.77 8.36 -13.01
C ALA A 181 6.48 7.37 -11.88
N CYS A 182 6.14 7.87 -10.69
CA CYS A 182 5.82 7.01 -9.56
C CYS A 182 4.59 6.14 -9.85
N LYS A 183 3.54 6.70 -10.44
CA LYS A 183 2.35 5.95 -10.86
C LYS A 183 2.66 4.92 -11.94
N GLY A 184 3.49 5.29 -12.93
CA GLY A 184 3.95 4.38 -13.97
C GLY A 184 4.67 3.15 -13.39
N LEU A 185 5.59 3.37 -12.46
CA LEU A 185 6.28 2.28 -11.76
C LEU A 185 5.33 1.41 -10.95
N ILE A 186 4.41 2.01 -10.18
CA ILE A 186 3.41 1.26 -9.40
C ILE A 186 2.59 0.38 -10.34
N ALA A 187 2.08 0.92 -11.45
CA ALA A 187 1.26 0.18 -12.39
C ALA A 187 2.03 -1.02 -13.00
N ILE A 188 3.30 -0.84 -13.36
CA ILE A 188 4.13 -1.94 -13.87
C ILE A 188 4.38 -2.99 -12.78
N TYR A 189 4.72 -2.58 -11.56
CA TYR A 189 4.96 -3.52 -10.46
C TYR A 189 3.70 -4.28 -10.03
N GLU A 190 2.51 -3.65 -10.10
CA GLU A 190 1.24 -4.33 -9.89
C GLU A 190 1.00 -5.42 -10.94
N LYS A 191 1.26 -5.13 -12.22
CA LYS A 191 1.15 -6.13 -13.30
C LYS A 191 2.09 -7.32 -13.08
N GLN A 192 3.25 -7.08 -12.48
CA GLN A 192 4.23 -8.11 -12.14
C GLN A 192 3.96 -8.81 -10.79
N ASN A 193 2.93 -8.38 -10.04
CA ASN A 193 2.71 -8.78 -8.64
C ASN A 193 3.94 -8.56 -7.73
N ASN A 194 4.76 -7.57 -8.04
CA ASN A 194 6.00 -7.28 -7.32
C ASN A 194 5.75 -6.22 -6.22
N THR A 195 5.06 -6.63 -5.16
CA THR A 195 4.73 -5.77 -4.02
C THR A 195 5.98 -5.22 -3.32
N ASP A 196 7.05 -6.02 -3.23
CA ASP A 196 8.30 -5.61 -2.56
C ASP A 196 8.96 -4.44 -3.28
N ALA A 197 8.89 -4.39 -4.61
CA ALA A 197 9.34 -3.25 -5.40
C ALA A 197 8.49 -1.99 -5.13
N ILE A 198 7.17 -2.12 -4.96
CA ILE A 198 6.29 -0.99 -4.60
C ILE A 198 6.64 -0.45 -3.22
N LEU A 199 6.85 -1.33 -2.24
CA LEU A 199 7.28 -0.93 -0.88
C LEU A 199 8.67 -0.28 -0.91
N SER A 200 9.59 -0.78 -1.73
CA SER A 200 10.91 -0.18 -1.92
C SER A 200 10.82 1.20 -2.58
N LEU A 201 9.97 1.35 -3.59
CA LEU A 201 9.69 2.62 -4.24
C LEU A 201 9.12 3.65 -3.26
N SER A 202 8.22 3.24 -2.36
CA SER A 202 7.65 4.12 -1.33
C SER A 202 8.72 4.80 -0.45
N LYS A 203 9.83 4.11 -0.20
CA LYS A 203 10.98 4.62 0.57
C LYS A 203 11.90 5.52 -0.29
N ALA A 204 11.88 5.33 -1.60
CA ALA A 204 12.74 6.02 -2.56
C ALA A 204 12.17 7.34 -3.06
N VAL A 205 10.85 7.57 -2.98
CA VAL A 205 10.21 8.83 -3.41
C VAL A 205 10.14 9.86 -2.28
N ASP A 206 9.68 11.07 -2.60
CA ASP A 206 9.42 12.12 -1.60
C ASP A 206 8.14 11.84 -0.80
N ASP A 207 8.10 12.33 0.43
CA ASP A 207 6.97 12.19 1.35
C ASP A 207 5.65 12.75 0.79
N SER A 208 5.71 13.71 -0.15
CA SER A 208 4.52 14.23 -0.83
C SER A 208 3.76 13.18 -1.65
N LEU A 209 4.36 12.03 -1.95
CA LEU A 209 3.77 10.95 -2.75
C LEU A 209 3.31 9.74 -1.92
N LYS A 210 3.33 9.84 -0.57
CA LYS A 210 2.91 8.75 0.33
C LYS A 210 1.46 8.31 0.11
N ASP A 211 0.60 9.20 -0.39
CA ASP A 211 -0.79 8.91 -0.75
C ASP A 211 -0.90 7.77 -1.77
N LEU A 212 0.05 7.66 -2.69
CA LEU A 212 0.07 6.60 -3.71
C LEU A 212 0.32 5.20 -3.14
N PHE A 213 0.83 5.09 -1.92
CA PHE A 213 1.21 3.82 -1.30
C PHE A 213 0.25 3.38 -0.19
N ALA A 214 -0.83 4.13 0.05
CA ALA A 214 -1.75 3.88 1.16
C ALA A 214 -2.33 2.46 1.16
N ASP A 215 -2.57 1.89 -0.02
CA ASP A 215 -3.12 0.52 -0.19
C ASP A 215 -2.08 -0.59 0.03
N TYR A 216 -0.79 -0.24 0.08
CA TYR A 216 0.32 -1.17 0.33
C TYR A 216 0.84 -1.09 1.75
N GLN A 217 0.40 -0.09 2.53
CA GLN A 217 0.72 0.04 3.94
C GLN A 217 -0.34 -0.67 4.78
N VAL A 218 0.05 -1.82 5.32
CA VAL A 218 -0.80 -2.63 6.18
C VAL A 218 -0.30 -2.50 7.61
N GLU A 219 -1.16 -1.95 8.47
CA GLU A 219 -0.89 -1.87 9.90
C GLU A 219 -1.10 -3.24 10.56
N GLY A 220 -0.25 -3.55 11.54
CA GLY A 220 -0.37 -4.77 12.33
C GLY A 220 -1.62 -4.76 13.22
N PRO A 221 -2.10 -5.95 13.63
CA PRO A 221 -3.23 -6.03 14.52
C PRO A 221 -2.89 -5.46 15.90
N GLN A 222 -3.91 -4.93 16.58
CA GLN A 222 -3.82 -4.48 17.96
C GLN A 222 -4.27 -5.59 18.90
N PHE A 223 -3.48 -5.85 19.93
CA PHE A 223 -3.81 -6.82 20.98
C PHE A 223 -4.58 -6.13 22.11
N SER A 224 -5.64 -6.77 22.59
CA SER A 224 -6.44 -6.26 23.72
C SER A 224 -5.69 -6.29 25.05
N LEU A 225 -4.67 -7.13 25.16
CA LEU A 225 -3.85 -7.31 26.36
C LEU A 225 -2.43 -6.82 26.09
N LYS A 226 -1.82 -6.20 27.11
CA LYS A 226 -0.37 -5.93 27.10
C LYS A 226 0.37 -7.21 27.46
N SER A 227 1.60 -7.36 26.98
CA SER A 227 2.46 -8.46 27.39
C SER A 227 2.71 -8.43 28.90
N GLY A 228 2.84 -9.60 29.52
CA GLY A 228 3.00 -9.69 30.97
C GLY A 228 2.78 -11.08 31.54
N SER A 229 2.83 -11.16 32.88
CA SER A 229 2.46 -12.34 33.64
C SER A 229 1.08 -12.14 34.26
N PHE A 230 0.26 -13.20 34.26
CA PHE A 230 -1.12 -13.17 34.73
C PHE A 230 -1.37 -14.35 35.67
N GLU A 231 -2.10 -14.09 36.75
CA GLU A 231 -2.43 -15.09 37.79
C GLU A 231 -3.78 -15.77 37.56
N ASN A 232 -4.42 -15.49 36.42
CA ASN A 232 -5.68 -16.06 35.99
C ASN A 232 -5.69 -16.23 34.46
N ALA A 233 -6.57 -17.11 33.98
CA ALA A 233 -6.77 -17.34 32.55
C ALA A 233 -7.15 -16.03 31.82
N GLN A 234 -6.61 -15.83 30.63
CA GLN A 234 -6.82 -14.63 29.82
C GLN A 234 -7.50 -14.95 28.49
N ILE A 235 -8.21 -13.96 27.95
CA ILE A 235 -8.78 -14.01 26.61
C ILE A 235 -8.16 -12.88 25.79
N LEU A 236 -7.31 -13.25 24.83
CA LEU A 236 -6.65 -12.32 23.94
C LEU A 236 -7.53 -12.06 22.71
N GLN A 237 -7.90 -10.80 22.51
CA GLN A 237 -8.58 -10.34 21.30
C GLN A 237 -7.60 -9.58 20.42
N MET A 238 -7.78 -9.73 19.10
CA MET A 238 -6.99 -9.03 18.09
C MET A 238 -7.93 -8.20 17.22
N LEU A 239 -7.56 -6.94 16.97
CA LEU A 239 -8.34 -6.01 16.17
C LEU A 239 -7.51 -5.49 14.99
N SER A 240 -8.11 -5.48 13.80
CA SER A 240 -7.56 -4.84 12.61
C SER A 240 -8.23 -3.49 12.39
N THR A 241 -7.44 -2.42 12.30
CA THR A 241 -7.94 -1.04 12.15
C THR A 241 -8.77 -0.84 10.88
N LYS A 242 -8.40 -1.54 9.80
CA LYS A 242 -9.06 -1.48 8.48
C LYS A 242 -9.87 -2.75 8.15
N GLY A 243 -10.09 -3.64 9.11
CA GLY A 243 -10.86 -4.88 8.90
C GLY A 243 -10.14 -5.94 8.05
N TYR A 244 -8.81 -5.85 7.93
CA TYR A 244 -7.99 -6.86 7.24
C TYR A 244 -8.02 -8.20 7.95
N GLU A 245 -7.80 -9.28 7.19
CA GLU A 245 -7.68 -10.62 7.75
C GLU A 245 -6.46 -10.70 8.68
N ILE A 246 -6.61 -11.33 9.85
CA ILE A 246 -5.53 -11.48 10.81
C ILE A 246 -5.07 -12.95 10.83
N TYR A 247 -3.77 -13.16 10.79
CA TYR A 247 -3.12 -14.46 10.93
C TYR A 247 -2.20 -14.44 12.14
N TYR A 248 -2.24 -15.47 12.97
CA TYR A 248 -1.49 -15.51 14.23
C TYR A 248 -0.91 -16.87 14.58
N THR A 249 0.10 -16.85 15.45
CA THR A 249 0.70 -18.01 16.10
C THR A 249 0.78 -17.74 17.60
N VAL A 250 0.83 -18.79 18.43
CA VAL A 250 0.91 -18.68 19.91
C VAL A 250 2.19 -19.27 20.49
N ASP A 251 3.00 -19.89 19.63
CA ASP A 251 4.27 -20.56 19.95
C ASP A 251 5.51 -19.74 19.51
N GLY A 252 5.30 -18.54 18.95
CA GLY A 252 6.35 -17.65 18.46
C GLY A 252 6.85 -17.95 17.04
N SER A 253 6.26 -18.93 16.34
CA SER A 253 6.56 -19.19 14.93
C SER A 253 6.07 -18.05 14.01
N ASP A 254 6.60 -17.97 12.79
CA ASP A 254 6.21 -16.89 11.85
C ASP A 254 4.75 -17.07 11.38
N PRO A 255 3.86 -16.09 11.64
CA PRO A 255 2.46 -16.16 11.22
C PRO A 255 2.28 -16.06 9.69
N LYS A 256 3.27 -15.60 8.93
CA LYS A 256 3.20 -15.56 7.46
C LYS A 256 3.33 -16.95 6.83
N GLU A 257 3.99 -17.88 7.51
CA GLU A 257 4.20 -19.27 7.03
C GLU A 257 3.23 -20.26 7.69
N ARG A 258 2.97 -20.09 8.99
CA ARG A 258 2.22 -21.06 9.81
C ARG A 258 1.04 -20.45 10.57
N GLY A 259 0.67 -19.22 10.25
CA GLY A 259 -0.38 -18.50 10.96
C GLY A 259 -1.75 -19.16 10.78
N LEU A 260 -2.47 -19.27 11.89
CA LEU A 260 -3.89 -19.60 11.90
C LEU A 260 -4.68 -18.32 11.62
N ARG A 261 -5.73 -18.42 10.80
CA ARG A 261 -6.63 -17.28 10.58
C ARG A 261 -7.41 -17.00 11.87
N TYR A 262 -7.37 -15.77 12.34
CA TYR A 262 -8.08 -15.32 13.53
C TYR A 262 -9.57 -15.12 13.19
N THR A 263 -10.42 -15.93 13.82
CA THR A 263 -11.88 -15.83 13.70
C THR A 263 -12.57 -15.66 15.05
N GLU A 264 -11.91 -16.03 16.13
CA GLU A 264 -12.43 -16.03 17.49
C GLU A 264 -11.32 -15.63 18.49
N PRO A 265 -11.66 -15.05 19.65
CA PRO A 265 -10.68 -14.71 20.68
C PRO A 265 -9.84 -15.92 21.15
N VAL A 266 -8.55 -15.69 21.38
CA VAL A 266 -7.60 -16.73 21.78
C VAL A 266 -7.63 -16.91 23.29
N LYS A 267 -7.90 -18.12 23.76
CA LYS A 267 -7.85 -18.47 25.19
C LYS A 267 -6.42 -18.80 25.60
N LEU A 268 -5.95 -18.16 26.68
CA LEU A 268 -4.64 -18.37 27.29
C LEU A 268 -4.89 -18.85 28.73
N ASP A 269 -5.02 -20.16 28.91
CA ASP A 269 -5.51 -20.78 30.15
C ASP A 269 -4.62 -21.90 30.71
N GLU A 270 -3.62 -22.35 29.96
CA GLU A 270 -2.70 -23.39 30.46
C GLU A 270 -1.77 -22.83 31.53
N ASN A 271 -1.81 -23.44 32.72
CA ASN A 271 -1.01 -23.01 33.84
C ASN A 271 0.49 -23.28 33.61
N ASN A 272 1.33 -22.38 34.13
CA ASN A 272 2.78 -22.37 33.97
C ASN A 272 3.24 -22.38 32.50
N LYS A 273 2.39 -21.89 31.59
CA LYS A 273 2.70 -21.76 30.17
C LYS A 273 3.06 -20.32 29.81
N THR A 274 4.05 -20.19 28.94
CA THR A 274 4.35 -18.91 28.28
C THR A 274 3.90 -19.01 26.82
N TYR A 275 2.95 -18.16 26.45
CA TYR A 275 2.48 -17.99 25.08
C TYR A 275 3.28 -16.86 24.43
N THR A 276 3.84 -17.11 23.26
CA THR A 276 4.51 -16.08 22.45
C THR A 276 3.65 -15.85 21.22
N VAL A 277 2.82 -14.81 21.28
CA VAL A 277 1.83 -14.54 20.25
C VAL A 277 2.40 -13.60 19.20
N LYS A 278 2.43 -14.05 17.94
CA LYS A 278 2.81 -13.23 16.78
C LYS A 278 1.62 -13.04 15.84
N ALA A 279 1.28 -11.78 15.62
CA ALA A 279 0.23 -11.16 14.81
C ALA A 279 0.65 -10.65 13.43
N VAL A 280 -0.04 -10.95 12.33
CA VAL A 280 0.01 -10.12 11.10
C VAL A 280 -1.39 -9.88 10.52
N CYS A 281 -1.59 -8.69 9.93
CA CYS A 281 -2.74 -8.40 9.08
C CYS A 281 -2.39 -8.71 7.62
N LYS A 282 -3.36 -9.14 6.82
CA LYS A 282 -3.25 -9.35 5.38
C LYS A 282 -4.38 -8.62 4.66
N ASN A 283 -4.02 -7.73 3.74
CA ASN A 283 -5.00 -7.01 2.93
C ASN A 283 -5.47 -7.84 1.71
N GLU A 284 -6.43 -7.30 0.96
CA GLU A 284 -6.98 -7.93 -0.25
C GLU A 284 -5.94 -8.14 -1.38
N LYS A 285 -4.89 -7.32 -1.42
CA LYS A 285 -3.76 -7.45 -2.35
C LYS A 285 -2.74 -8.50 -1.91
N GLY A 286 -2.97 -9.21 -0.80
CA GLY A 286 -2.09 -10.24 -0.27
C GLY A 286 -0.86 -9.72 0.47
N ILE A 287 -0.84 -8.44 0.82
CA ILE A 287 0.27 -7.76 1.50
C ILE A 287 0.12 -7.96 3.00
N TYR A 288 1.22 -8.34 3.66
CA TYR A 288 1.26 -8.51 5.10
C TYR A 288 1.74 -7.24 5.80
N SER A 289 1.22 -7.00 6.99
CA SER A 289 1.80 -6.02 7.92
C SER A 289 3.16 -6.48 8.44
N GLU A 290 3.82 -5.57 9.16
CA GLU A 290 4.84 -5.95 10.12
C GLU A 290 4.26 -6.91 11.19
N VAL A 291 5.15 -7.71 11.78
CA VAL A 291 4.76 -8.68 12.81
C VAL A 291 4.55 -7.94 14.14
N THR A 292 3.33 -7.99 14.67
CA THR A 292 3.03 -7.59 16.06
C THR A 292 3.36 -8.76 16.98
N GLU A 293 4.12 -8.54 18.05
CA GLU A 293 4.52 -9.60 18.98
C GLU A 293 4.20 -9.24 20.43
N ALA A 294 3.74 -10.23 21.20
CA ALA A 294 3.56 -10.13 22.64
C ALA A 294 3.76 -11.47 23.34
N SER A 295 4.26 -11.44 24.57
CA SER A 295 4.46 -12.62 25.41
C SER A 295 3.52 -12.58 26.63
N TYR A 296 2.86 -13.70 26.90
CA TYR A 296 1.92 -13.85 28.00
C TYR A 296 2.29 -15.07 28.82
N LYS A 297 2.64 -14.87 30.09
CA LYS A 297 2.91 -15.98 31.02
C LYS A 297 1.71 -16.17 31.93
N ILE A 298 1.09 -17.34 31.87
CA ILE A 298 -0.02 -17.70 32.75
C ILE A 298 0.55 -18.50 33.92
N LEU A 299 0.43 -17.96 35.14
CA LEU A 299 0.91 -18.55 36.38
C LEU A 299 -0.17 -18.44 37.44
N ILE A 300 -1.13 -19.35 37.40
CA ILE A 300 -2.24 -19.40 38.34
C ILE A 300 -1.75 -20.05 39.65
N PRO A 301 -1.84 -19.35 40.79
CA PRO A 301 -1.41 -19.89 42.08
C PRO A 301 -2.34 -21.02 42.55
N ALA A 302 -1.88 -21.79 43.53
CA ALA A 302 -2.72 -22.74 44.24
C ALA A 302 -3.82 -22.02 45.03
N PRO A 303 -4.98 -22.66 45.26
CA PRO A 303 -6.02 -22.10 46.14
C PRO A 303 -5.52 -21.88 47.56
N ASP A 304 -6.10 -20.90 48.25
CA ASP A 304 -5.85 -20.68 49.67
C ASP A 304 -6.31 -21.86 50.53
N GLU A 305 -5.75 -21.96 51.74
CA GLU A 305 -6.12 -22.98 52.72
C GLU A 305 -7.63 -22.96 53.04
N PRO A 306 -8.28 -24.12 53.20
CA PRO A 306 -9.70 -24.18 53.53
C PRO A 306 -10.01 -23.54 54.88
N ILE A 307 -11.00 -22.64 54.89
CA ILE A 307 -11.52 -22.07 56.14
C ILE A 307 -12.60 -23.01 56.69
N VAL A 308 -12.34 -23.57 57.86
CA VAL A 308 -13.22 -24.53 58.54
C VAL A 308 -13.78 -23.92 59.82
N SER A 309 -15.09 -24.10 60.07
CA SER A 309 -15.76 -23.62 61.28
C SER A 309 -16.77 -24.65 61.80
N PRO A 310 -16.68 -25.05 63.08
CA PRO A 310 -15.67 -24.63 64.08
C PRO A 310 -14.26 -25.18 63.78
N ASP A 311 -13.23 -24.48 64.26
CA ASP A 311 -11.79 -24.82 64.10
C ASP A 311 -11.35 -25.85 65.16
N GLY A 312 -11.98 -27.03 65.13
CA GLY A 312 -11.74 -28.10 66.10
C GLY A 312 -12.27 -27.79 67.51
N GLY A 313 -12.06 -28.74 68.42
CA GLY A 313 -12.46 -28.63 69.83
C GLY A 313 -13.09 -29.88 70.42
N ASP A 314 -13.50 -29.77 71.68
CA ASP A 314 -14.29 -30.76 72.40
C ASP A 314 -15.76 -30.32 72.40
N PHE A 315 -16.63 -31.22 71.96
CA PHE A 315 -18.06 -30.98 71.78
C PHE A 315 -18.83 -31.98 72.65
N GLY A 316 -19.65 -31.46 73.57
CA GLY A 316 -20.57 -32.27 74.39
C GLY A 316 -21.93 -32.52 73.74
N MET A 317 -22.14 -32.06 72.51
CA MET A 317 -23.36 -32.21 71.73
C MET A 317 -23.06 -32.31 70.24
N GLU A 318 -24.00 -32.89 69.48
CA GLU A 318 -23.85 -33.07 68.03
C GLU A 318 -23.56 -31.71 67.35
N THR A 319 -22.38 -31.61 66.73
CA THR A 319 -21.89 -30.40 66.08
C THR A 319 -21.68 -30.66 64.59
N SER A 320 -21.95 -29.64 63.76
CA SER A 320 -21.70 -29.69 62.32
C SER A 320 -20.57 -28.74 61.95
N VAL A 321 -19.66 -29.22 61.09
CA VAL A 321 -18.55 -28.46 60.53
C VAL A 321 -18.93 -27.91 59.16
N THR A 322 -18.61 -26.65 58.95
CA THR A 322 -18.78 -25.93 57.70
C THR A 322 -17.41 -25.61 57.10
N VAL A 323 -17.26 -25.82 55.79
CA VAL A 323 -16.07 -25.48 55.02
C VAL A 323 -16.44 -24.41 54.02
N THR A 324 -15.70 -23.31 54.00
CA THR A 324 -15.82 -22.26 52.99
C THR A 324 -15.00 -22.66 51.77
N VAL A 325 -15.66 -22.83 50.63
CA VAL A 325 -15.02 -23.23 49.37
C VAL A 325 -15.05 -22.06 48.39
N PRO A 326 -13.91 -21.59 47.88
CA PRO A 326 -13.85 -20.58 46.83
C PRO A 326 -14.57 -21.03 45.55
N ASP A 327 -15.06 -20.07 44.77
CA ASP A 327 -15.69 -20.34 43.48
C ASP A 327 -14.74 -21.08 42.52
N GLY A 328 -15.24 -22.05 41.77
CA GLY A 328 -14.44 -22.85 40.83
C GLY A 328 -13.57 -23.92 41.48
N CYS A 329 -13.69 -24.14 42.79
CA CYS A 329 -12.96 -25.17 43.52
C CYS A 329 -13.89 -26.24 44.12
N SER A 330 -13.30 -27.33 44.62
CA SER A 330 -14.01 -28.31 45.44
C SER A 330 -13.17 -28.73 46.64
N ALA A 331 -13.82 -28.83 47.80
CA ALA A 331 -13.20 -29.33 49.01
C ALA A 331 -13.42 -30.84 49.16
N TYR A 332 -12.37 -31.51 49.64
CA TYR A 332 -12.34 -32.94 49.92
C TYR A 332 -11.80 -33.16 51.33
N TYR A 333 -12.33 -34.14 52.05
CA TYR A 333 -12.00 -34.34 53.45
C TYR A 333 -11.87 -35.82 53.86
N THR A 334 -11.23 -36.01 55.01
CA THR A 334 -11.06 -37.28 55.74
C THR A 334 -11.15 -37.01 57.25
N TRP A 335 -11.52 -38.02 58.05
CA TRP A 335 -11.64 -37.91 59.51
C TRP A 335 -10.53 -38.65 60.28
N ASP A 336 -9.64 -39.34 59.56
CA ASP A 336 -8.56 -40.16 60.12
C ASP A 336 -7.21 -39.42 60.14
N GLY A 337 -7.17 -38.14 59.79
CA GLY A 337 -5.95 -37.33 59.70
C GLY A 337 -5.12 -37.54 58.44
N SER A 338 -5.53 -38.44 57.53
CA SER A 338 -4.84 -38.65 56.25
C SER A 338 -5.02 -37.46 55.32
N THR A 339 -4.01 -37.18 54.47
CA THR A 339 -4.09 -36.10 53.46
C THR A 339 -5.20 -36.41 52.46
N PRO A 340 -6.27 -35.59 52.36
CA PRO A 340 -7.34 -35.85 51.40
C PRO A 340 -6.85 -35.68 49.96
N THR A 341 -7.49 -36.38 49.03
CA THR A 341 -7.23 -36.29 47.58
C THR A 341 -8.55 -36.11 46.84
N ALA A 342 -8.51 -35.94 45.51
CA ALA A 342 -9.72 -35.88 44.69
C ALA A 342 -10.58 -37.18 44.73
N ALA A 343 -10.03 -38.29 45.25
CA ALA A 343 -10.75 -39.54 45.50
C ALA A 343 -11.38 -39.63 46.90
N SER A 344 -11.06 -38.71 47.81
CA SER A 344 -11.63 -38.64 49.16
C SER A 344 -13.08 -38.14 49.13
N GLN A 345 -13.73 -38.08 50.30
CA GLN A 345 -15.12 -37.65 50.38
C GLN A 345 -15.25 -36.17 50.02
N ARG A 346 -16.13 -35.86 49.06
CA ARG A 346 -16.36 -34.48 48.61
C ARG A 346 -17.29 -33.76 49.59
N TYR A 347 -16.89 -32.56 50.01
CA TYR A 347 -17.75 -31.66 50.77
C TYR A 347 -18.82 -31.04 49.86
N THR A 348 -20.09 -31.20 50.22
CA THR A 348 -21.23 -30.61 49.48
C THR A 348 -22.22 -29.88 50.38
N GLN A 349 -22.17 -30.14 51.68
CA GLN A 349 -23.04 -29.58 52.71
C GLN A 349 -22.33 -29.71 54.07
N PRO A 350 -22.80 -29.02 55.12
CA PRO A 350 -22.23 -29.16 56.47
C PRO A 350 -22.13 -30.62 56.91
N ILE A 351 -20.98 -30.99 57.47
CA ILE A 351 -20.65 -32.38 57.85
C ILE A 351 -20.76 -32.54 59.36
N LYS A 352 -21.43 -33.59 59.82
CA LYS A 352 -21.55 -33.89 61.26
C LYS A 352 -20.23 -34.46 61.79
N VAL A 353 -19.82 -34.03 62.98
CA VAL A 353 -18.66 -34.58 63.68
C VAL A 353 -18.98 -36.03 64.12
N PRO A 354 -18.19 -37.04 63.71
CA PRO A 354 -18.37 -38.41 64.19
C PRO A 354 -18.08 -38.53 65.69
N GLU A 355 -18.69 -39.51 66.35
CA GLU A 355 -18.38 -39.81 67.76
C GLU A 355 -16.94 -40.32 67.92
N GLY A 356 -16.30 -39.97 69.03
CA GLY A 356 -14.90 -40.26 69.33
C GLY A 356 -13.95 -39.09 69.05
N ASN A 357 -12.66 -39.41 69.01
CA ASN A 357 -11.57 -38.47 68.71
C ASN A 357 -11.20 -38.58 67.23
N ASN A 358 -11.55 -37.57 66.43
CA ASN A 358 -11.42 -37.58 64.98
C ASN A 358 -10.58 -36.39 64.50
N ILE A 359 -9.69 -36.61 63.53
CA ILE A 359 -8.88 -35.56 62.93
C ILE A 359 -9.44 -35.24 61.55
N LEU A 360 -10.15 -34.11 61.45
CA LEU A 360 -10.64 -33.62 60.17
C LEU A 360 -9.48 -33.03 59.39
N SER A 361 -9.17 -33.62 58.24
CA SER A 361 -8.28 -33.01 57.25
C SER A 361 -9.10 -32.54 56.05
N VAL A 362 -8.84 -31.33 55.56
CA VAL A 362 -9.55 -30.75 54.41
C VAL A 362 -8.54 -30.19 53.41
N VAL A 363 -8.77 -30.44 52.12
CA VAL A 363 -8.01 -29.83 51.02
C VAL A 363 -8.98 -29.25 49.99
N ILE A 364 -8.63 -28.11 49.40
CA ILE A 364 -9.35 -27.53 48.28
C ILE A 364 -8.57 -27.85 46.99
N ILE A 365 -9.29 -28.25 45.95
CA ILE A 365 -8.73 -28.55 44.63
C ILE A 365 -9.41 -27.67 43.59
N ASP A 366 -8.62 -26.91 42.84
CA ASP A 366 -9.10 -26.05 41.76
C ASP A 366 -9.54 -26.87 40.53
N HIS A 367 -10.67 -26.51 39.92
CA HIS A 367 -11.21 -27.28 38.79
C HIS A 367 -10.40 -27.11 37.51
N THR A 368 -9.72 -25.98 37.33
CA THR A 368 -9.03 -25.60 36.09
C THR A 368 -7.59 -26.12 36.10
N THR A 369 -6.81 -25.71 37.10
CA THR A 369 -5.38 -25.98 37.24
C THR A 369 -5.07 -27.32 37.89
N LYS A 370 -6.05 -27.90 38.59
CA LYS A 370 -5.88 -29.09 39.44
C LYS A 370 -4.89 -28.91 40.59
N LEU A 371 -4.48 -27.67 40.89
CA LEU A 371 -3.66 -27.38 42.06
C LEU A 371 -4.46 -27.62 43.34
N CYS A 372 -3.74 -28.08 44.36
CA CYS A 372 -4.28 -28.31 45.70
C CYS A 372 -3.86 -27.15 46.61
N SER A 373 -4.75 -26.72 47.48
CA SER A 373 -4.41 -25.85 48.60
C SER A 373 -3.50 -26.56 49.59
N ASP A 374 -2.98 -25.81 50.56
CA ASP A 374 -2.51 -26.39 51.81
C ASP A 374 -3.66 -27.14 52.52
N VAL A 375 -3.28 -28.11 53.35
CA VAL A 375 -4.23 -29.01 54.01
C VAL A 375 -4.52 -28.53 55.43
N TYR A 376 -5.75 -28.09 55.65
CA TYR A 376 -6.26 -27.82 56.98
C TYR A 376 -6.33 -29.12 57.79
N ARG A 377 -5.96 -29.05 59.08
CA ARG A 377 -6.12 -30.16 60.05
C ARG A 377 -6.63 -29.63 61.37
N GLY A 378 -7.78 -30.14 61.82
CA GLY A 378 -8.36 -29.84 63.12
C GLY A 378 -8.71 -31.10 63.89
N ASN A 379 -8.52 -31.09 65.21
CA ASN A 379 -8.94 -32.20 66.07
C ASN A 379 -10.36 -31.95 66.60
N PHE A 380 -11.25 -32.92 66.43
CA PHE A 380 -12.65 -32.84 66.82
C PHE A 380 -12.97 -34.03 67.72
N ILE A 381 -13.32 -33.72 68.97
CA ILE A 381 -13.70 -34.71 69.97
C ILE A 381 -15.18 -34.56 70.24
N TYR A 382 -15.96 -35.61 70.05
CA TYR A 382 -17.39 -35.62 70.37
C TYR A 382 -17.74 -36.92 71.08
N TYR A 383 -18.33 -36.82 72.28
CA TYR A 383 -18.90 -37.96 73.00
C TYR A 383 -20.33 -37.62 73.39
N SER A 384 -21.27 -38.50 73.05
CA SER A 384 -22.66 -38.34 73.50
C SER A 384 -22.73 -38.57 75.02
N GLN A 385 -23.46 -37.72 75.74
CA GLN A 385 -23.60 -37.82 77.20
C GLN A 385 -24.38 -39.07 77.68
N ASP A 386 -24.85 -39.91 76.75
CA ASP A 386 -25.56 -41.16 77.04
C ASP A 386 -24.60 -42.36 77.25
N TYR A 387 -23.29 -42.13 77.39
CA TYR A 387 -22.37 -43.13 77.93
C TYR A 387 -22.59 -43.30 79.43
N THR A 388 -23.62 -44.06 79.80
CA THR A 388 -23.77 -44.62 81.14
C THR A 388 -22.57 -45.53 81.41
N ALA A 389 -21.70 -45.10 82.31
CA ALA A 389 -20.79 -46.00 83.01
C ALA A 389 -21.63 -46.90 83.94
N GLU A 390 -22.14 -48.00 83.38
CA GLU A 390 -22.68 -49.17 84.09
C GLU A 390 -21.89 -50.36 83.51
N ASP A 391 -21.17 -51.22 84.22
CA ASP A 391 -20.96 -51.46 85.64
C ASP A 391 -19.57 -52.10 85.75
N ASP A 392 -18.68 -51.54 86.58
CA ASP A 392 -17.51 -52.25 87.11
C ASP A 392 -17.17 -51.62 88.46
N ILE A 393 -18.05 -51.82 89.43
CA ILE A 393 -17.72 -51.75 90.86
C ILE A 393 -18.01 -53.15 91.41
N ASP A 394 -17.06 -54.05 91.21
CA ASP A 394 -16.86 -55.18 92.10
C ASP A 394 -16.36 -54.59 93.43
N ASP A 395 -17.25 -54.48 94.42
CA ASP A 395 -16.89 -54.19 95.81
C ASP A 395 -16.91 -55.52 96.60
N PRO A 396 -15.74 -56.13 96.89
CA PRO A 396 -15.65 -57.27 97.79
C PRO A 396 -15.28 -56.78 99.20
N ALA A 397 -16.27 -56.43 100.00
CA ALA A 397 -16.17 -56.29 101.46
C ALA A 397 -17.60 -56.38 102.03
N ASP A 398 -17.94 -57.08 103.10
CA ASP A 398 -17.15 -57.67 104.17
C ASP A 398 -18.04 -58.71 104.89
N ASN A 399 -17.39 -59.72 105.48
CA ASN A 399 -18.02 -60.63 106.44
C ASN A 399 -18.20 -59.90 107.79
N ALA A 400 -19.28 -60.22 108.51
CA ALA A 400 -19.35 -60.44 109.99
C ALA A 400 -20.75 -60.07 110.51
N GLU A 401 -21.54 -61.07 110.94
CA GLU A 401 -21.79 -61.45 112.35
C GLU A 401 -23.10 -60.82 112.90
N GLU A 402 -24.18 -61.62 112.97
CA GLU A 402 -24.69 -62.25 114.21
C GLU A 402 -25.82 -63.26 113.91
#